data_AF-A0A8J9S907-F1
#
_entry.id   AF-A0A8J9S907-F1
#
_cell.length_a   1.000
_cell.length_b   1.000
_cell.length_c   1.000
_cell.angle_alpha   90.00
_cell.angle_beta   90.00
_cell.angle_gamma   90.00
#
_symmetry.space_group_name_H-M   'P 1'
#
loop_
_entity.id
_entity.type
_entity.pdbx_description
1 polymer ?
#
loop_
_entity_poly.entity_id
_entity_poly.type
_entity_poly.pdbx_seq_one_letter_code
_entity_poly.pdbx_strand_id
1 'polypeptide(L)'
;PTLHKPGIMAHRVRILHNPTQKTIRMHYANCNTYNADFDGDEMNCHFPQSDLARAEAQYIARTDLQYIVPTDGTPLRGLIQDHVVGGVKLTKRDTFFFKWEVQQLLFAALASLKGLEIIRSGTNIELVPPALVRPRELWTGKQVITIILNHLRKGSDRDSEKMSNLPGLSTSRKSKTPDTAFGAEQEEHLVLILDGELLRGVLDKAAFGATDFSLVHAVYEAYGPEKAGLLLNMFGRLFTAYIQYFAGHSCRMEDLILTSASDISRRMLVQTSYNIGARAAKAWADSEGGK
;
A
#
# COMPACT_ATOMS: atom_id res chain seq x y z
N PRO A 1 1.95 -7.83 23.84
CA PRO A 1 0.87 -7.73 24.86
C PRO A 1 -0.45 -7.32 24.20
N THR A 2 -1.58 -7.95 24.54
CA THR A 2 -2.90 -7.62 23.93
C THR A 2 -3.51 -6.39 24.61
N LEU A 3 -3.21 -5.20 24.09
CA LEU A 3 -3.65 -3.92 24.68
C LEU A 3 -5.03 -3.46 24.19
N HIS A 4 -5.45 -3.93 23.02
CA HIS A 4 -6.70 -3.54 22.37
C HIS A 4 -7.27 -4.71 21.56
N LYS A 5 -8.57 -4.65 21.24
CA LYS A 5 -9.28 -5.71 20.48
C LYS A 5 -8.56 -6.13 19.17
N PRO A 6 -8.02 -5.23 18.33
CA PRO A 6 -7.26 -5.63 17.13
C PRO A 6 -6.00 -6.46 17.41
N GLY A 7 -5.55 -6.56 18.68
CA GLY A 7 -4.45 -7.41 19.10
C GLY A 7 -4.81 -8.91 19.12
N ILE A 8 -6.08 -9.26 18.91
CA ILE A 8 -6.54 -10.63 18.66
C ILE A 8 -7.55 -10.63 17.50
N MET A 9 -7.21 -11.28 16.39
CA MET A 9 -8.08 -11.37 15.21
C MET A 9 -8.07 -12.77 14.64
N ALA A 10 -9.13 -13.10 13.90
CA ALA A 10 -9.26 -14.36 13.21
C ALA A 10 -8.66 -14.28 11.80
N HIS A 11 -7.79 -15.24 11.49
CA HIS A 11 -7.16 -15.41 10.18
C HIS A 11 -7.66 -16.69 9.51
N ARG A 12 -7.68 -16.71 8.18
CA ARG A 12 -7.91 -17.94 7.43
C ARG A 12 -6.62 -18.75 7.40
N VAL A 13 -6.71 -20.02 7.84
CA VAL A 13 -5.56 -20.93 7.82
C VAL A 13 -5.15 -21.23 6.38
N ARG A 14 -3.85 -21.12 6.11
CA ARG A 14 -3.21 -21.61 4.88
C ARG A 14 -2.01 -22.48 5.26
N ILE A 15 -2.10 -23.76 4.96
CA ILE A 15 -1.01 -24.70 5.21
C ILE A 15 0.07 -24.49 4.15
N LEU A 16 1.29 -24.21 4.62
CA LEU A 16 2.47 -24.13 3.78
C LEU A 16 3.21 -25.47 3.89
N HIS A 17 3.14 -26.28 2.84
CA HIS A 17 3.66 -27.65 2.85
C HIS A 17 5.19 -27.74 2.76
N ASN A 18 5.90 -26.62 2.70
CA ASN A 18 7.35 -26.64 2.61
C ASN A 18 7.93 -27.04 3.99
N PRO A 19 8.60 -28.21 4.10
CA PRO A 19 9.06 -28.75 5.37
C PRO A 19 10.16 -27.90 6.03
N THR A 20 10.78 -26.95 5.31
CA THR A 20 11.77 -26.03 5.89
C THR A 20 11.14 -24.92 6.72
N GLN A 21 9.83 -24.68 6.57
CA GLN A 21 9.13 -23.63 7.30
C GLN A 21 8.71 -24.12 8.67
N LYS A 22 9.35 -23.57 9.71
CA LYS A 22 9.08 -23.90 11.12
C LYS A 22 8.42 -22.76 11.89
N THR A 23 8.09 -21.66 11.22
CA THR A 23 7.53 -20.45 11.81
C THR A 23 6.17 -20.11 11.21
N ILE A 24 5.32 -19.44 12.00
CA ILE A 24 4.08 -18.86 11.49
C ILE A 24 4.45 -17.76 10.49
N ARG A 25 3.68 -17.64 9.41
CA ARG A 25 3.83 -16.56 8.42
C ARG A 25 2.58 -15.71 8.40
N MET A 26 2.79 -14.39 8.39
CA MET A 26 1.73 -13.39 8.33
C MET A 26 2.05 -12.33 7.27
N HIS A 27 1.01 -11.74 6.70
CA HIS A 27 1.15 -10.65 5.73
C HIS A 27 1.46 -9.31 6.42
N TYR A 28 2.33 -8.50 5.80
CA TYR A 28 2.78 -7.19 6.32
C TYR A 28 1.65 -6.21 6.67
N ALA A 29 0.53 -6.29 5.94
CA ALA A 29 -0.64 -5.44 6.19
C ALA A 29 -1.26 -5.59 7.60
N ASN A 30 -0.89 -6.65 8.34
CA ASN A 30 -1.37 -6.91 9.70
C ASN A 30 -0.29 -6.60 10.77
N CYS A 31 0.92 -6.19 10.40
CA CYS A 31 1.97 -5.93 11.38
C CYS A 31 1.60 -4.81 12.35
N ASN A 32 1.09 -3.69 11.81
CA ASN A 32 0.66 -2.55 12.62
C ASN A 32 -0.44 -2.92 13.63
N THR A 33 -1.38 -3.81 13.26
CA THR A 33 -2.46 -4.22 14.17
C THR A 33 -1.97 -5.00 15.37
N TYR A 34 -0.88 -5.75 15.22
CA TYR A 34 -0.27 -6.53 16.31
C TYR A 34 0.91 -5.81 16.98
N ASN A 35 1.32 -4.67 16.43
CA ASN A 35 2.57 -4.01 16.77
C ASN A 35 3.77 -4.97 16.66
N ALA A 36 3.83 -5.71 15.56
CA ALA A 36 4.86 -6.72 15.28
C ALA A 36 5.86 -6.22 14.22
N ASP A 37 7.14 -6.54 14.37
CA ASP A 37 8.23 -6.06 13.49
C ASP A 37 9.10 -7.18 12.87
N PHE A 38 8.81 -8.45 13.18
CA PHE A 38 9.50 -9.65 12.69
C PHE A 38 10.98 -9.76 13.10
N ASP A 39 11.37 -9.26 14.26
CA ASP A 39 12.72 -9.41 14.80
C ASP A 39 12.93 -10.64 15.73
N GLY A 40 11.85 -11.35 16.04
CA GLY A 40 11.84 -12.46 17.01
C GLY A 40 10.53 -12.66 17.76
N ASP A 41 9.51 -11.83 17.48
CA ASP A 41 8.19 -11.91 18.08
C ASP A 41 7.55 -13.31 18.03
N GLU A 42 6.94 -13.70 19.15
CA GLU A 42 6.12 -14.90 19.28
C GLU A 42 4.63 -14.55 19.28
N MET A 43 3.83 -15.35 18.56
CA MET A 43 2.38 -15.19 18.49
C MET A 43 1.66 -16.49 18.84
N ASN A 44 0.63 -16.40 19.67
CA ASN A 44 -0.23 -17.53 19.98
C ASN A 44 -1.23 -17.79 18.86
N CYS A 45 -1.42 -19.06 18.48
CA CYS A 45 -2.47 -19.49 17.57
C CYS A 45 -3.52 -20.29 18.32
N HIS A 46 -4.72 -19.72 18.45
CA HIS A 46 -5.87 -20.40 19.03
C HIS A 46 -6.74 -20.99 17.92
N PHE A 47 -7.09 -22.28 18.03
CA PHE A 47 -7.90 -22.97 17.05
C PHE A 47 -9.32 -23.27 17.61
N PRO A 48 -10.36 -22.54 17.17
CA PRO A 48 -11.73 -22.73 17.65
C PRO A 48 -12.22 -24.17 17.43
N GLN A 49 -12.84 -24.78 18.44
CA GLN A 49 -13.29 -26.18 18.42
C GLN A 49 -14.79 -26.37 18.13
N SER A 50 -15.61 -25.32 18.26
CA SER A 50 -17.05 -25.37 18.00
C SER A 50 -17.44 -24.56 16.77
N ASP A 51 -18.52 -24.95 16.09
CA ASP A 51 -19.02 -24.21 14.92
C ASP A 51 -19.48 -22.80 15.28
N LEU A 52 -19.99 -22.59 16.50
CA LEU A 52 -20.34 -21.27 17.00
C LEU A 52 -19.09 -20.38 17.11
N ALA A 53 -18.01 -20.88 17.73
CA ALA A 53 -16.76 -20.12 17.84
C ALA A 53 -16.10 -19.88 16.46
N ARG A 54 -16.23 -20.84 15.53
CA ARG A 54 -15.82 -20.64 14.13
C ARG A 54 -16.61 -19.53 13.45
N ALA A 55 -17.93 -19.48 13.66
CA ALA A 55 -18.79 -18.43 13.12
C ALA A 55 -18.42 -17.06 13.71
N GLU A 56 -18.24 -16.94 15.02
CA GLU A 56 -17.79 -15.68 15.66
C GLU A 56 -16.43 -15.22 15.13
N ALA A 57 -15.48 -16.16 14.99
CA ALA A 57 -14.18 -15.86 14.40
C ALA A 57 -14.33 -15.33 12.96
N GLN A 58 -15.17 -15.95 12.14
CA GLN A 58 -15.34 -15.61 10.73
C GLN A 58 -16.13 -14.31 10.50
N TYR A 59 -17.17 -14.06 11.28
CA TYR A 59 -18.13 -12.97 11.05
C TYR A 59 -17.99 -11.79 12.02
N ILE A 60 -17.19 -11.91 13.09
CA ILE A 60 -16.99 -10.83 14.07
C ILE A 60 -15.50 -10.48 14.18
N ALA A 61 -14.66 -11.46 14.47
CA ALA A 61 -13.24 -11.22 14.79
C ALA A 61 -12.31 -11.25 13.55
N ARG A 62 -12.84 -11.45 12.34
CA ARG A 62 -12.06 -11.55 11.11
C ARG A 62 -11.28 -10.27 10.81
N THR A 63 -10.04 -10.41 10.37
CA THR A 63 -9.14 -9.29 10.05
C THR A 63 -9.72 -8.25 9.09
N ASP A 64 -10.52 -8.67 8.11
CA ASP A 64 -11.17 -7.77 7.14
C ASP A 64 -12.20 -6.85 7.82
N LEU A 65 -12.83 -7.32 8.90
CA LEU A 65 -13.79 -6.55 9.70
C LEU A 65 -13.12 -5.63 10.73
N GLN A 66 -11.81 -5.80 10.96
CA GLN A 66 -11.01 -4.99 11.87
C GLN A 66 -10.10 -4.01 11.09
N TYR A 67 -10.60 -3.48 9.96
CA TYR A 67 -9.85 -2.56 9.12
C TYR A 67 -9.60 -1.19 9.79
N ILE A 68 -10.58 -0.70 10.55
CA ILE A 68 -10.56 0.60 11.26
C ILE A 68 -10.37 0.41 12.77
N VAL A 69 -9.73 1.39 13.43
CA VAL A 69 -9.64 1.44 14.90
C VAL A 69 -11.01 1.85 15.48
N PRO A 70 -11.47 1.24 16.57
CA PRO A 70 -12.66 1.71 17.29
C PRO A 70 -12.52 3.10 17.94
N THR A 71 -11.29 3.56 18.19
CA THR A 71 -11.00 4.79 18.94
C THR A 71 -11.35 6.05 18.15
N ASP A 72 -10.90 6.12 16.89
CA ASP A 72 -10.99 7.30 16.04
C ASP A 72 -11.46 6.99 14.61
N GLY A 73 -11.74 5.71 14.29
CA GLY A 73 -12.16 5.28 12.97
C GLY A 73 -11.03 5.28 11.92
N THR A 74 -9.78 5.49 12.34
CA THR A 74 -8.64 5.53 11.40
C THR A 74 -8.31 4.12 10.87
N PRO A 75 -7.85 3.96 9.62
CA PRO A 75 -7.43 2.66 9.12
C PRO A 75 -6.17 2.12 9.82
N LEU A 76 -6.21 0.85 10.24
CA LEU A 76 -5.09 0.13 10.84
C LEU A 76 -4.25 -0.64 9.82
N ARG A 77 -4.91 -1.21 8.82
CA ARG A 77 -4.29 -2.12 7.86
C ARG A 77 -3.88 -1.37 6.60
N GLY A 78 -2.69 -1.65 6.09
CA GLY A 78 -2.19 -1.05 4.86
C GLY A 78 -0.83 -1.59 4.48
N LEU A 79 -0.41 -1.35 3.25
CA LEU A 79 0.91 -1.77 2.79
C LEU A 79 2.00 -0.80 3.26
N ILE A 80 3.22 -1.31 3.42
CA ILE A 80 4.35 -0.59 3.99
C ILE A 80 5.62 -0.82 3.16
N GLN A 81 6.65 -0.01 3.42
CA GLN A 81 8.02 -0.19 2.92
C GLN A 81 8.08 -0.40 1.39
N ASP A 82 8.55 -1.57 0.93
CA ASP A 82 8.77 -1.88 -0.48
C ASP A 82 7.50 -1.73 -1.33
N HIS A 83 6.33 -2.00 -0.77
CA HIS A 83 5.07 -1.79 -1.51
C HIS A 83 4.83 -0.32 -1.83
N VAL A 84 5.25 0.60 -0.95
CA VAL A 84 5.16 2.04 -1.20
C VAL A 84 6.10 2.44 -2.34
N VAL A 85 7.33 1.93 -2.34
CA VAL A 85 8.30 2.16 -3.42
C VAL A 85 7.79 1.59 -4.75
N GLY A 86 7.25 0.37 -4.71
CA GLY A 86 6.67 -0.29 -5.87
C GLY A 86 5.49 0.49 -6.44
N GLY A 87 4.60 1.01 -5.59
CA GLY A 87 3.48 1.86 -5.98
C GLY A 87 3.93 3.11 -6.73
N VAL A 88 4.87 3.87 -6.15
CA VAL A 88 5.36 5.11 -6.78
C VAL A 88 6.09 4.81 -8.09
N LYS A 89 6.99 3.82 -8.10
CA LYS A 89 7.73 3.44 -9.32
C LYS A 89 6.85 2.85 -10.41
N LEU A 90 5.76 2.16 -10.07
CA LEU A 90 4.83 1.60 -11.05
C LEU A 90 3.97 2.70 -11.64
N THR A 91 3.50 3.63 -10.82
CA THR A 91 2.50 4.64 -11.23
C THR A 91 3.09 5.95 -11.74
N LYS A 92 4.42 6.16 -11.68
CA LYS A 92 5.07 7.29 -12.34
C LYS A 92 4.80 7.31 -13.85
N ARG A 93 4.80 8.50 -14.45
CA ARG A 93 4.47 8.73 -15.86
C ARG A 93 5.36 7.97 -16.85
N ASP A 94 6.64 7.82 -16.54
CA ASP A 94 7.64 7.22 -17.43
C ASP A 94 7.63 5.69 -17.43
N THR A 95 6.70 5.06 -16.71
CA THR A 95 6.61 3.60 -16.63
C THR A 95 5.68 3.08 -17.72
N PHE A 96 6.30 2.49 -18.74
CA PHE A 96 5.63 1.81 -19.85
C PHE A 96 5.91 0.32 -19.86
N PHE A 97 4.94 -0.46 -20.33
CA PHE A 97 4.99 -1.91 -20.39
C PHE A 97 4.53 -2.41 -21.76
N PHE A 98 5.13 -3.49 -22.22
CA PHE A 98 4.60 -4.31 -23.30
C PHE A 98 3.42 -5.15 -22.81
N LYS A 99 2.61 -5.61 -23.75
CA LYS A 99 1.42 -6.43 -23.48
C LYS A 99 1.73 -7.64 -22.58
N TRP A 100 2.81 -8.36 -22.84
CA TRP A 100 3.20 -9.55 -22.08
C TRP A 100 3.61 -9.21 -20.64
N GLU A 101 4.23 -8.05 -20.41
CA GLU A 101 4.64 -7.58 -19.09
C GLU A 101 3.41 -7.25 -18.25
N VAL A 102 2.44 -6.55 -18.85
CA VAL A 102 1.14 -6.27 -18.21
C VAL A 102 0.43 -7.57 -17.88
N GLN A 103 0.37 -8.52 -18.82
CA GLN A 103 -0.26 -9.83 -18.58
C GLN A 103 0.41 -10.58 -17.43
N GLN A 104 1.74 -10.56 -17.36
CA GLN A 104 2.49 -11.19 -16.27
C GLN A 104 2.23 -10.52 -14.91
N LEU A 105 2.23 -9.19 -14.86
CA LEU A 105 1.94 -8.42 -13.64
C LEU A 105 0.50 -8.66 -13.17
N LEU A 106 -0.46 -8.63 -14.08
CA LEU A 106 -1.86 -8.90 -13.80
C LEU A 106 -2.05 -10.34 -13.35
N PHE A 107 -1.38 -11.30 -13.99
CA PHE A 107 -1.43 -12.69 -13.55
C PHE A 107 -0.86 -12.83 -12.13
N ALA A 108 0.28 -12.22 -11.80
CA ALA A 108 0.81 -12.26 -10.44
C ALA A 108 -0.13 -11.60 -9.41
N ALA A 109 -0.73 -10.47 -9.76
CA ALA A 109 -1.62 -9.71 -8.89
C ALA A 109 -2.99 -10.37 -8.70
N LEU A 110 -3.52 -11.02 -9.73
CA LEU A 110 -4.89 -11.53 -9.80
C LEU A 110 -4.99 -13.05 -9.67
N ALA A 111 -3.93 -13.81 -10.00
CA ALA A 111 -3.98 -15.27 -10.03
C ALA A 111 -4.46 -15.85 -8.71
N SER A 112 -5.41 -16.77 -8.82
CA SER A 112 -5.96 -17.55 -7.73
C SER A 112 -4.95 -18.64 -7.36
N LEU A 113 -4.41 -18.58 -6.14
CA LEU A 113 -3.81 -19.77 -5.55
C LEU A 113 -4.99 -20.62 -5.07
N LYS A 114 -4.98 -21.94 -5.27
CA LYS A 114 -6.07 -22.84 -4.82
C LYS A 114 -6.49 -22.48 -3.38
N GLY A 115 -7.72 -21.97 -3.19
CA GLY A 115 -8.26 -21.50 -1.90
C GLY A 115 -8.00 -20.02 -1.52
N LEU A 116 -7.38 -19.24 -2.39
CA LEU A 116 -7.09 -17.80 -2.25
C LEU A 116 -7.51 -17.10 -3.56
N GLU A 117 -8.82 -16.89 -3.67
CA GLU A 117 -9.49 -16.46 -4.89
C GLU A 117 -9.61 -14.94 -4.94
N ILE A 118 -9.09 -14.34 -6.01
CA ILE A 118 -9.04 -12.88 -6.18
C ILE A 118 -9.70 -12.41 -7.48
N ILE A 119 -10.08 -13.35 -8.35
CA ILE A 119 -11.02 -13.18 -9.48
C ILE A 119 -11.82 -14.49 -9.56
N ARG A 120 -13.08 -14.44 -10.03
CA ARG A 120 -13.85 -15.66 -10.25
C ARG A 120 -13.04 -16.65 -11.07
N SER A 121 -12.83 -17.86 -10.55
CA SER A 121 -11.87 -18.85 -11.10
C SER A 121 -12.14 -19.28 -12.56
N GLY A 122 -13.24 -18.82 -13.18
CA GLY A 122 -13.59 -18.99 -14.59
C GLY A 122 -13.75 -17.71 -15.42
N THR A 123 -13.30 -16.54 -14.94
CA THR A 123 -13.41 -15.27 -15.70
C THR A 123 -12.10 -14.89 -16.39
N ASN A 124 -12.22 -14.44 -17.64
CA ASN A 124 -11.09 -13.96 -18.42
C ASN A 124 -10.63 -12.59 -17.91
N ILE A 125 -9.31 -12.38 -17.84
CA ILE A 125 -8.73 -11.09 -17.49
C ILE A 125 -8.88 -10.16 -18.71
N GLU A 126 -9.71 -9.13 -18.58
CA GLU A 126 -9.94 -8.15 -19.63
C GLU A 126 -8.91 -7.02 -19.56
N LEU A 127 -8.19 -6.80 -20.66
CA LEU A 127 -7.23 -5.71 -20.76
C LEU A 127 -7.90 -4.45 -21.28
N VAL A 128 -7.47 -3.29 -20.79
CA VAL A 128 -7.80 -1.99 -21.38
C VAL A 128 -6.97 -1.77 -22.66
N PRO A 129 -7.43 -0.94 -23.61
CA PRO A 129 -6.64 -0.58 -24.78
C PRO A 129 -5.30 0.08 -24.39
N PRO A 130 -4.23 -0.09 -25.19
CA PRO A 130 -2.93 0.49 -24.90
C PRO A 130 -2.99 2.03 -24.93
N ALA A 131 -2.22 2.69 -24.06
CA ALA A 131 -2.12 4.14 -24.04
C ALA A 131 -1.40 4.69 -25.29
N LEU A 132 -0.42 3.94 -25.80
CA LEU A 132 0.29 4.25 -27.05
C LEU A 132 0.06 3.10 -28.03
N VAL A 133 -0.52 3.40 -29.18
CA VAL A 133 -0.75 2.41 -30.25
C VAL A 133 0.39 2.42 -31.27
N ARG A 134 0.96 3.60 -31.56
CA ARG A 134 2.09 3.79 -32.50
C ARG A 134 3.20 4.56 -31.78
N PRO A 135 4.49 4.27 -32.07
CA PRO A 135 5.01 3.28 -33.02
C PRO A 135 4.94 1.83 -32.54
N ARG A 136 4.69 1.59 -31.24
CA ARG A 136 4.51 0.26 -30.64
C ARG A 136 3.40 0.33 -29.60
N GLU A 137 2.71 -0.80 -29.40
CA GLU A 137 1.68 -0.93 -28.37
C GLU A 137 2.32 -0.95 -26.98
N LEU A 138 2.06 0.11 -26.20
CA LEU A 138 2.54 0.25 -24.83
C LEU A 138 1.40 0.64 -23.89
N TRP A 139 1.44 0.04 -22.70
CA TRP A 139 0.56 0.34 -21.59
C TRP A 139 1.31 1.11 -20.53
N THR A 140 0.61 1.96 -19.78
CA THR A 140 1.19 2.65 -18.62
C THR A 140 1.00 1.83 -17.35
N GLY A 141 1.81 2.07 -16.33
CA GLY A 141 1.57 1.46 -15.02
C GLY A 141 0.25 1.91 -14.37
N LYS A 142 -0.22 3.13 -14.65
CA LYS A 142 -1.55 3.59 -14.22
C LYS A 142 -2.70 2.76 -14.82
N GLN A 143 -2.55 2.31 -16.06
CA GLN A 143 -3.50 1.38 -16.68
C GLN A 143 -3.52 0.02 -15.98
N VAL A 144 -2.39 -0.49 -15.49
CA VAL A 144 -2.35 -1.75 -14.71
C VAL A 144 -3.23 -1.64 -13.46
N ILE A 145 -3.15 -0.51 -12.74
CA ILE A 145 -4.01 -0.24 -11.58
C ILE A 145 -5.49 -0.17 -11.99
N THR A 146 -5.79 0.53 -13.09
CA THR A 146 -7.15 0.63 -13.64
C THR A 146 -7.74 -0.75 -13.94
N ILE A 147 -6.96 -1.63 -14.57
CA ILE A 147 -7.40 -3.02 -14.84
C ILE A 147 -7.74 -3.74 -13.53
N ILE A 148 -6.90 -3.60 -12.50
CA ILE A 148 -7.13 -4.22 -11.19
C ILE A 148 -8.42 -3.70 -10.54
N LEU A 149 -8.64 -2.39 -10.55
CA LEU A 149 -9.87 -1.77 -10.03
C LEU A 149 -11.10 -2.24 -10.81
N ASN A 150 -10.98 -2.36 -12.14
CA ASN A 150 -12.07 -2.85 -12.99
C ASN A 150 -12.45 -4.30 -12.68
N HIS A 151 -11.47 -5.16 -12.37
CA HIS A 151 -11.73 -6.55 -11.97
C HIS A 151 -12.29 -6.64 -10.55
N LEU A 152 -11.89 -5.75 -9.64
CA LEU A 152 -12.47 -5.69 -8.29
C LEU A 152 -14.00 -5.52 -8.32
N ARG A 153 -14.52 -4.78 -9.31
CA ARG A 153 -15.96 -4.54 -9.53
C ARG A 153 -16.74 -5.77 -9.99
N LYS A 154 -16.11 -6.71 -10.70
CA LYS A 154 -16.76 -7.86 -11.37
C LYS A 154 -17.16 -9.00 -10.42
N GLY A 155 -17.10 -8.75 -9.11
CA GLY A 155 -17.35 -9.77 -8.10
C GLY A 155 -16.13 -10.68 -7.85
N SER A 156 -16.18 -11.43 -6.77
CA SER A 156 -15.20 -12.43 -6.33
C SER A 156 -15.89 -13.78 -6.16
N ASP A 157 -15.13 -14.87 -6.03
CA ASP A 157 -15.68 -16.21 -5.75
C ASP A 157 -16.40 -16.28 -4.37
N ARG A 158 -16.23 -15.27 -3.51
CA ARG A 158 -16.97 -15.12 -2.23
C ARG A 158 -18.34 -14.45 -2.38
N ASP A 159 -18.56 -13.74 -3.48
CA ASP A 159 -19.82 -13.04 -3.71
C ASP A 159 -20.86 -14.03 -4.26
N SER A 160 -22.12 -13.86 -3.85
CA SER A 160 -23.23 -14.62 -4.44
C SER A 160 -23.22 -14.47 -5.97
N GLU A 161 -23.53 -15.55 -6.70
CA GLU A 161 -23.52 -15.58 -8.17
C GLU A 161 -24.31 -14.42 -8.82
N LYS A 162 -25.31 -13.88 -8.09
CA LYS A 162 -26.24 -12.82 -8.50
C LYS A 162 -25.73 -11.37 -8.34
N MET A 163 -24.51 -11.15 -7.85
CA MET A 163 -24.00 -9.77 -7.68
C MET A 163 -23.78 -9.10 -9.05
N SER A 164 -24.48 -8.00 -9.30
CA SER A 164 -24.26 -7.13 -10.47
C SER A 164 -22.90 -6.42 -10.35
N ASN A 165 -22.32 -6.04 -11.49
CA ASN A 165 -21.10 -5.23 -11.52
C ASN A 165 -21.29 -3.97 -10.65
N LEU A 166 -20.37 -3.75 -9.72
CA LEU A 166 -20.38 -2.55 -8.88
C LEU A 166 -20.04 -1.31 -9.73
N PRO A 167 -20.60 -0.12 -9.41
CA PRO A 167 -20.26 1.12 -10.11
C PRO A 167 -18.77 1.44 -9.94
N GLY A 168 -18.16 2.22 -10.83
CA GLY A 168 -16.77 2.62 -10.66
C GLY A 168 -16.58 3.62 -9.53
N LEU A 169 -15.45 3.48 -8.83
CA LEU A 169 -15.08 4.37 -7.73
C LEU A 169 -14.54 5.68 -8.31
N SER A 170 -14.98 6.80 -7.75
CA SER A 170 -14.42 8.12 -8.06
C SER A 170 -13.85 8.74 -6.78
N THR A 171 -12.58 9.13 -6.81
CA THR A 171 -11.91 9.78 -5.68
C THR A 171 -10.80 10.71 -6.16
N SER A 172 -10.63 11.83 -5.47
CA SER A 172 -9.52 12.77 -5.72
C SER A 172 -8.76 13.00 -4.42
N ARG A 173 -7.44 12.82 -4.44
CA ARG A 173 -6.63 13.00 -3.25
C ARG A 173 -5.20 13.41 -3.54
N LYS A 174 -4.54 14.05 -2.57
CA LYS A 174 -3.11 14.36 -2.63
C LYS A 174 -2.26 13.16 -2.17
N SER A 175 -1.21 12.84 -2.90
CA SER A 175 -0.12 11.99 -2.41
C SER A 175 0.75 12.77 -1.42
N LYS A 176 1.55 12.05 -0.63
CA LYS A 176 2.64 12.61 0.18
C LYS A 176 3.88 12.95 -0.64
N THR A 177 4.03 12.40 -1.84
CA THR A 177 5.11 12.80 -2.74
C THR A 177 4.93 14.28 -3.12
N PRO A 178 5.97 15.11 -2.94
CA PRO A 178 5.85 16.54 -3.20
C PRO A 178 5.70 16.82 -4.70
N ASP A 179 5.10 17.96 -5.01
CA ASP A 179 4.94 18.49 -6.36
C ASP A 179 6.27 18.64 -7.11
N THR A 180 7.32 19.05 -6.40
CA THR A 180 8.67 19.24 -6.93
C THR A 180 9.39 17.93 -7.30
N ALA A 181 8.91 16.77 -6.83
CA ALA A 181 9.60 15.49 -7.03
C ALA A 181 9.71 15.07 -8.51
N PHE A 182 8.74 15.47 -9.35
CA PHE A 182 8.67 15.07 -10.75
C PHE A 182 8.75 16.28 -11.72
N GLY A 183 9.17 17.44 -11.21
CA GLY A 183 9.19 18.70 -11.95
C GLY A 183 7.85 19.44 -11.89
N ALA A 184 7.92 20.77 -12.02
CA ALA A 184 6.80 21.68 -11.74
C ALA A 184 5.56 21.47 -12.62
N GLU A 185 5.69 20.83 -13.78
CA GLU A 185 4.61 20.69 -14.76
C GLU A 185 3.83 19.37 -14.68
N GLN A 186 4.35 18.37 -13.96
CA GLN A 186 3.78 17.02 -14.05
C GLN A 186 2.59 16.80 -13.08
N GLU A 187 2.46 17.66 -12.07
CA GLU A 187 1.45 17.65 -11.01
C GLU A 187 0.94 16.24 -10.61
N GLU A 188 1.88 15.29 -10.53
CA GLU A 188 1.72 13.88 -10.14
C GLU A 188 1.38 13.70 -8.64
N HIS A 189 1.43 14.79 -7.88
CA HIS A 189 1.04 14.81 -6.48
C HIS A 189 -0.50 14.75 -6.29
N LEU A 190 -1.28 14.99 -7.34
CA LEU A 190 -2.74 14.88 -7.34
C LEU A 190 -3.18 13.55 -7.96
N VAL A 191 -3.68 12.66 -7.10
CA VAL A 191 -4.27 11.37 -7.47
C VAL A 191 -5.73 11.59 -7.85
N LEU A 192 -6.09 11.27 -9.09
CA LEU A 192 -7.46 11.33 -9.59
C LEU A 192 -7.86 9.97 -10.14
N ILE A 193 -8.89 9.40 -9.54
CA ILE A 193 -9.55 8.18 -10.00
C ILE A 193 -10.99 8.53 -10.34
N LEU A 194 -11.42 8.21 -11.56
CA LEU A 194 -12.77 8.47 -12.05
C LEU A 194 -13.34 7.18 -12.63
N ASP A 195 -14.51 6.76 -12.17
CA ASP A 195 -15.19 5.53 -12.62
C ASP A 195 -14.29 4.26 -12.62
N GLY A 196 -13.36 4.18 -11.67
CA GLY A 196 -12.40 3.07 -11.56
C GLY A 196 -11.12 3.22 -12.40
N GLU A 197 -10.96 4.31 -13.14
CA GLU A 197 -9.75 4.60 -13.92
C GLU A 197 -8.81 5.55 -13.19
N LEU A 198 -7.55 5.16 -13.04
CA LEU A 198 -6.50 6.02 -12.49
C LEU A 198 -5.97 6.94 -13.61
N LEU A 199 -6.54 8.14 -13.67
CA LEU A 199 -6.20 9.12 -14.69
C LEU A 199 -4.88 9.84 -14.38
N ARG A 200 -4.63 10.12 -13.11
CA ARG A 200 -3.50 10.96 -12.70
C ARG A 200 -2.97 10.61 -11.31
N GLY A 201 -1.69 10.90 -11.11
CA GLY A 201 -1.01 10.89 -9.83
C GLY A 201 -0.33 9.57 -9.50
N VAL A 202 0.68 9.65 -8.63
CA VAL A 202 1.40 8.48 -8.12
C VAL A 202 0.71 7.92 -6.89
N LEU A 203 0.65 6.59 -6.80
CA LEU A 203 0.13 5.90 -5.63
C LEU A 203 1.24 5.63 -4.63
N ASP A 204 1.13 6.26 -3.47
CA ASP A 204 2.07 6.15 -2.37
C ASP A 204 1.39 5.63 -1.09
N LYS A 205 2.02 5.87 0.06
CA LYS A 205 1.46 5.50 1.38
C LYS A 205 0.08 6.11 1.63
N ALA A 206 -0.28 7.26 1.04
CA ALA A 206 -1.60 7.87 1.21
C ALA A 206 -2.70 7.13 0.43
N ALA A 207 -2.34 6.34 -0.58
CA ALA A 207 -3.31 5.59 -1.38
C ALA A 207 -3.66 4.22 -0.76
N PHE A 208 -2.69 3.48 -0.25
CA PHE A 208 -2.89 2.09 0.21
C PHE A 208 -2.24 1.76 1.55
N GLY A 209 -1.65 2.74 2.22
CA GLY A 209 -1.21 2.62 3.61
C GLY A 209 -2.36 2.80 4.59
N ALA A 210 -2.04 2.58 5.87
CA ALA A 210 -2.90 2.89 7.01
C ALA A 210 -3.08 4.42 7.15
N THR A 211 -3.94 5.00 6.31
CA THR A 211 -4.22 6.43 6.24
C THR A 211 -5.69 6.67 5.96
N ASP A 212 -6.29 7.64 6.66
CA ASP A 212 -7.70 8.04 6.49
C ASP A 212 -7.99 8.41 5.05
N PHE A 213 -9.20 8.20 4.53
CA PHE A 213 -9.59 8.56 3.16
C PHE A 213 -8.66 8.07 2.04
N SER A 214 -7.88 7.01 2.28
CA SER A 214 -7.04 6.38 1.25
C SER A 214 -7.89 5.70 0.18
N LEU A 215 -7.29 5.30 -0.94
CA LEU A 215 -8.01 4.53 -1.97
C LEU A 215 -8.58 3.23 -1.37
N VAL A 216 -7.81 2.56 -0.51
CA VAL A 216 -8.28 1.35 0.17
C VAL A 216 -9.43 1.66 1.14
N HIS A 217 -9.38 2.80 1.84
CA HIS A 217 -10.48 3.24 2.71
C HIS A 217 -11.73 3.60 1.88
N ALA A 218 -11.59 4.27 0.75
CA ALA A 218 -12.71 4.56 -0.15
C ALA A 218 -13.35 3.27 -0.69
N VAL A 219 -12.54 2.24 -0.98
CA VAL A 219 -13.05 0.90 -1.35
C VAL A 219 -13.72 0.19 -0.18
N TYR A 220 -13.19 0.34 1.04
CA TYR A 220 -13.83 -0.18 2.25
C TYR A 220 -15.23 0.39 2.45
N GLU A 221 -15.40 1.69 2.26
CA GLU A 221 -16.69 2.36 2.39
C GLU A 221 -17.65 2.01 1.23
N ALA A 222 -17.15 2.02 -0.01
CA ALA A 222 -18.01 1.83 -1.18
C ALA A 222 -18.39 0.36 -1.44
N TYR A 223 -17.46 -0.58 -1.23
CA TYR A 223 -17.64 -2.00 -1.60
C TYR A 223 -17.52 -2.96 -0.41
N GLY A 224 -17.20 -2.44 0.78
CA GLY A 224 -17.14 -3.22 2.01
C GLY A 224 -15.76 -3.82 2.36
N PRO A 225 -15.68 -4.44 3.54
CA PRO A 225 -14.43 -4.92 4.14
C PRO A 225 -13.70 -6.00 3.32
N GLU A 226 -14.45 -6.91 2.71
CA GLU A 226 -13.87 -8.03 1.97
C GLU A 226 -13.13 -7.55 0.72
N LYS A 227 -13.69 -6.56 0.02
CA LYS A 227 -13.10 -5.98 -1.19
C LYS A 227 -11.88 -5.12 -0.87
N ALA A 228 -11.88 -4.42 0.26
CA ALA A 228 -10.70 -3.69 0.73
C ALA A 228 -9.54 -4.64 1.08
N GLY A 229 -9.81 -5.73 1.80
CA GLY A 229 -8.82 -6.76 2.08
C GLY A 229 -8.30 -7.43 0.80
N LEU A 230 -9.19 -7.65 -0.18
CA LEU A 230 -8.83 -8.18 -1.49
C LEU A 230 -7.89 -7.25 -2.26
N LEU A 231 -8.20 -5.94 -2.27
CA LEU A 231 -7.39 -4.93 -2.92
C LEU A 231 -5.99 -4.85 -2.30
N LEU A 232 -5.88 -4.91 -0.98
CA LEU A 232 -4.58 -4.95 -0.29
C LEU A 232 -3.75 -6.18 -0.71
N ASN A 233 -4.38 -7.35 -0.87
CA ASN A 233 -3.70 -8.54 -1.35
C ASN A 233 -3.27 -8.42 -2.82
N MET A 234 -4.11 -7.84 -3.68
CA MET A 234 -3.78 -7.57 -5.09
C MET A 234 -2.58 -6.64 -5.20
N PHE A 235 -2.62 -5.51 -4.50
CA PHE A 235 -1.54 -4.53 -4.49
C PHE A 235 -0.25 -5.08 -3.88
N GLY A 236 -0.34 -5.83 -2.77
CA GLY A 236 0.82 -6.49 -2.17
C GLY A 236 1.54 -7.40 -3.17
N ARG A 237 0.78 -8.25 -3.88
CA ARG A 237 1.35 -9.14 -4.91
C ARG A 237 1.87 -8.39 -6.13
N LEU A 238 1.11 -7.39 -6.62
CA LEU A 238 1.51 -6.57 -7.76
C LEU A 238 2.85 -5.88 -7.51
N PHE A 239 2.96 -5.16 -6.39
CA PHE A 239 4.15 -4.38 -6.10
C PHE A 239 5.36 -5.27 -5.80
N THR A 240 5.16 -6.41 -5.12
CA THR A 240 6.21 -7.41 -4.94
C THR A 240 6.68 -7.96 -6.30
N ALA A 241 5.77 -8.37 -7.19
CA ALA A 241 6.12 -8.88 -8.51
C ALA A 241 6.81 -7.80 -9.37
N TYR A 242 6.33 -6.56 -9.32
CA TYR A 242 6.91 -5.45 -10.07
C TYR A 242 8.34 -5.15 -9.66
N ILE A 243 8.61 -5.10 -8.35
CA ILE A 243 9.97 -4.89 -7.84
C ILE A 243 10.87 -6.06 -8.22
N GLN A 244 10.38 -7.31 -8.12
CA GLN A 244 11.18 -8.50 -8.39
C GLN A 244 11.53 -8.68 -9.87
N TYR A 245 10.59 -8.41 -10.78
CA TYR A 245 10.77 -8.71 -12.20
C TYR A 245 11.23 -7.53 -13.06
N PHE A 246 10.86 -6.29 -12.71
CA PHE A 246 11.01 -5.15 -13.63
C PHE A 246 11.83 -3.99 -13.06
N ALA A 247 11.60 -3.59 -11.81
CA ALA A 247 12.15 -2.33 -11.30
C ALA A 247 13.41 -2.49 -10.45
N GLY A 248 13.45 -3.49 -9.56
CA GLY A 248 14.40 -3.53 -8.44
C GLY A 248 14.32 -2.29 -7.53
N HIS A 249 14.99 -2.35 -6.38
CA HIS A 249 15.26 -1.16 -5.57
C HIS A 249 16.53 -1.36 -4.75
N SER A 250 17.30 -0.28 -4.60
CA SER A 250 18.52 -0.24 -3.81
C SER A 250 18.69 1.19 -3.31
N CYS A 251 19.44 1.33 -2.21
CA CYS A 251 19.89 2.59 -1.65
C CYS A 251 21.40 2.44 -1.44
N ARG A 252 22.18 3.40 -1.94
CA ARG A 252 23.64 3.36 -1.98
C ARG A 252 24.23 4.61 -1.34
N MET A 253 25.54 4.58 -1.11
CA MET A 253 26.26 5.74 -0.56
C MET A 253 26.09 6.99 -1.42
N GLU A 254 25.96 6.84 -2.75
CA GLU A 254 25.72 7.94 -3.68
C GLU A 254 24.42 8.71 -3.41
N ASP A 255 23.37 8.04 -2.92
CA ASP A 255 22.08 8.66 -2.59
C ASP A 255 22.17 9.57 -1.35
N LEU A 256 23.23 9.42 -0.56
CA LEU A 256 23.48 10.17 0.69
C LEU A 256 24.43 11.35 0.49
N ILE A 257 25.04 11.49 -0.70
CA ILE A 257 26.04 12.52 -0.98
C ILE A 257 25.34 13.81 -1.44
N LEU A 258 25.64 14.91 -0.75
CA LEU A 258 25.22 16.24 -1.18
C LEU A 258 26.04 16.71 -2.38
N THR A 259 25.43 17.52 -3.24
CA THR A 259 26.17 18.24 -4.28
C THR A 259 27.21 19.17 -3.64
N SER A 260 28.33 19.42 -4.33
CA SER A 260 29.41 20.26 -3.80
C SER A 260 28.94 21.66 -3.43
N ALA A 261 28.04 22.25 -4.22
CA ALA A 261 27.43 23.55 -3.92
C ALA A 261 26.62 23.50 -2.61
N SER A 262 25.77 22.48 -2.44
CA SER A 262 24.98 22.30 -1.23
C SER A 262 25.84 22.03 0.01
N ASP A 263 26.95 21.29 -0.11
CA ASP A 263 27.84 21.05 1.04
C ASP A 263 28.59 22.33 1.46
N ILE A 264 29.01 23.17 0.51
CA ILE A 264 29.59 24.49 0.83
C ILE A 264 28.56 25.35 1.57
N SER A 265 27.32 25.43 1.07
CA SER A 265 26.24 26.15 1.74
C SER A 265 25.98 25.61 3.15
N ARG A 266 25.95 24.28 3.31
CA ARG A 266 25.80 23.63 4.62
C ARG A 266 26.93 24.03 5.58
N ARG A 267 28.20 24.00 5.13
CA ARG A 267 29.35 24.40 5.96
C ARG A 267 29.27 25.87 6.39
N MET A 268 28.85 26.76 5.49
CA MET A 268 28.65 28.18 5.81
C MET A 268 27.56 28.39 6.88
N LEU A 269 26.45 27.65 6.79
CA LEU A 269 25.38 27.69 7.80
C LEU A 269 25.88 27.19 9.15
N VAL A 270 26.63 26.08 9.18
CA VAL A 270 27.22 25.54 10.41
C VAL A 270 28.18 26.56 11.05
N GLN A 271 29.04 27.20 10.25
CA GLN A 271 29.97 28.21 10.76
C GLN A 271 29.25 29.43 11.35
N THR A 272 28.17 29.89 10.70
CA THR A 272 27.35 31.01 11.18
C THR A 272 26.65 30.66 12.50
N SER A 273 26.27 29.39 12.67
CA SER A 273 25.58 28.89 13.85
C SER A 273 26.48 28.68 15.08
N TYR A 274 27.81 28.63 14.91
CA TYR A 274 28.76 28.29 15.98
C TYR A 274 28.60 29.15 17.24
N ASN A 275 28.40 30.46 17.08
CA ASN A 275 28.27 31.40 18.20
C ASN A 275 26.82 31.67 18.64
N ILE A 276 25.82 30.94 18.13
CA ILE A 276 24.41 31.16 18.49
C ILE A 276 24.16 30.74 19.95
N GLY A 277 24.73 29.62 20.40
CA GLY A 277 24.55 29.13 21.78
C GLY A 277 25.10 30.10 22.83
N ALA A 278 26.30 30.63 22.62
CA ALA A 278 26.89 31.62 23.52
C ALA A 278 26.09 32.94 23.54
N ARG A 279 25.58 33.37 22.39
CA ARG A 279 24.71 34.56 22.29
C ARG A 279 23.38 34.35 23.00
N ALA A 280 22.77 33.18 22.88
CA ALA A 280 21.53 32.83 23.59
C ALA A 280 21.74 32.73 25.11
N ALA A 281 22.85 32.12 25.56
CA ALA A 281 23.20 32.04 26.98
C ALA A 281 23.43 33.43 27.58
N LYS A 282 24.15 34.32 26.87
CA LYS A 282 24.32 35.71 27.27
C LYS A 282 22.97 36.45 27.34
N ALA A 283 22.14 36.31 26.31
CA ALA A 283 20.82 36.94 26.29
C ALA A 283 19.91 36.47 27.43
N TRP A 284 20.01 35.19 27.85
CA TRP A 284 19.29 34.67 29.00
C TRP A 284 19.83 35.25 30.32
N ALA A 285 21.16 35.29 30.50
CA ALA A 285 21.79 35.86 31.69
C ALA A 285 21.48 37.35 31.87
N ASP A 286 21.31 38.08 30.76
CA ASP A 286 20.95 39.50 30.75
C ASP A 286 19.42 39.74 30.91
N SER A 287 18.58 38.68 30.89
CA SER A 287 17.12 38.75 31.04
C SER A 287 16.65 38.59 32.50
N GLU A 288 15.41 39.01 32.80
CA GLU A 288 14.83 38.93 34.16
C GLU A 288 14.73 37.50 34.73
N GLY A 289 14.87 36.45 33.91
CA GLY A 289 14.88 35.05 34.36
C GLY A 289 16.23 34.53 34.86
N GLY A 290 17.29 35.34 34.81
CA GLY A 290 18.63 35.02 35.32
C GLY A 290 19.07 35.89 36.52
N LYS A 291 18.26 36.87 36.94
CA LYS A 291 18.44 37.62 38.19
C LYS A 291 17.64 37.02 39.33
#